data_AF-A0A257VU40-F1
#
_entry.id   AF-A0A257VU40-F1
#
_cell.length_a   1.000
_cell.length_b   1.000
_cell.length_c   1.000
_cell.angle_alpha   90.00
_cell.angle_beta   90.00
_cell.angle_gamma   90.00
#
_symmetry.space_group_name_H-M   'P 1'
#
loop_
_entity.id
_entity.type
_entity.pdbx_description
1 polymer ?
#
loop_
_entity_poly.entity_id
_entity_poly.type
_entity_poly.pdbx_seq_one_letter_code
_entity_poly.pdbx_strand_id
1 'polypeptide(L)'
;MDRPNCADDLDLEADLAQVLGYLNFSAGKPDAKTLGALNRIYARALPGGPYAGLPAWLQIQQRLQDALGRLSATNPAFRASEQASAVIELVWLHLLPSYLDFHRDLLFHQEPESIFNGFMLGRAIEAVLQQGGPWEEVDRITAGAIRRLNDFVGYRPVAVLEGRRLEPYPNEMVRPIPLYIAGVGVTAGPYEGVVTECVAILKRADPDTLRRAYFDFSMLDELAIDPRAYDFDHPVNQRPNYHFGQWDPNLIDNSGNYRRFVVQQVTLDALLARLDDEPSAPREELLFEAAAVLSGTILMASGISGNGPGAFASTVTLGSLLPAIAEYRDAFYEQLLDQMSGSHLDRLLEEQK
;
A
#
# COMPACT_ATOMS: atom_id res chain seq x y z
N MET A 1 -26.92 24.19 -4.93
CA MET A 1 -26.28 24.67 -3.67
C MET A 1 -26.74 23.71 -2.59
N ASP A 2 -26.10 22.55 -2.54
CA ASP A 2 -26.32 21.60 -1.45
C ASP A 2 -25.78 22.23 -0.17
N ARG A 3 -26.60 22.25 0.87
CA ARG A 3 -26.12 22.58 2.21
C ARG A 3 -25.12 21.47 2.58
N PRO A 4 -23.90 21.80 3.04
CA PRO A 4 -23.03 20.77 3.57
C PRO A 4 -23.75 20.05 4.70
N ASN A 5 -23.72 18.72 4.64
CA ASN A 5 -24.41 17.85 5.57
C ASN A 5 -23.73 17.99 6.93
N CYS A 6 -24.43 18.57 7.91
CA CYS A 6 -23.89 18.89 9.24
C CYS A 6 -23.20 17.68 9.93
N ALA A 7 -23.64 16.46 9.64
CA ALA A 7 -23.02 15.24 10.16
C ALA A 7 -21.63 14.95 9.53
N ASP A 8 -21.49 15.14 8.21
CA ASP A 8 -20.23 14.89 7.50
C ASP A 8 -19.13 15.88 7.92
N ASP A 9 -19.52 17.13 8.20
CA ASP A 9 -18.60 18.16 8.72
C ASP A 9 -18.14 17.84 10.14
N LEU A 10 -19.03 17.32 11.01
CA LEU A 10 -18.67 16.91 12.37
C LEU A 10 -17.70 15.73 12.38
N ASP A 11 -17.90 14.75 11.51
CA ASP A 11 -17.00 13.60 11.37
C ASP A 11 -15.62 14.02 10.84
N LEU A 12 -15.57 14.97 9.91
CA LEU A 12 -14.31 15.53 9.43
C LEU A 12 -13.54 16.26 10.53
N GLU A 13 -14.21 17.09 11.33
CA GLU A 13 -13.57 17.79 12.46
C GLU A 13 -13.03 16.81 13.51
N ALA A 14 -13.76 15.72 13.79
CA ALA A 14 -13.29 14.67 14.69
C ALA A 14 -12.05 13.95 14.13
N ASP A 15 -12.02 13.63 12.84
CA ASP A 15 -10.86 13.02 12.18
C ASP A 15 -9.65 13.96 12.19
N LEU A 16 -9.84 15.26 11.92
CA LEU A 16 -8.78 16.27 11.97
C LEU A 16 -8.21 16.39 13.39
N ALA A 17 -9.07 16.44 14.41
CA ALA A 17 -8.63 16.49 15.79
C ALA A 17 -7.85 15.23 16.21
N GLN A 18 -8.25 14.04 15.75
CA GLN A 18 -7.53 12.79 15.98
C GLN A 18 -6.13 12.84 15.37
N VAL A 19 -6.01 13.26 14.11
CA VAL A 19 -4.71 13.38 13.43
C VAL A 19 -3.84 14.43 14.11
N LEU A 20 -4.35 15.63 14.37
CA LEU A 20 -3.59 16.69 15.02
C LEU A 20 -3.15 16.32 16.45
N GLY A 21 -3.97 15.58 17.19
CA GLY A 21 -3.59 15.04 18.50
C GLY A 21 -2.40 14.08 18.39
N TYR A 22 -2.42 13.19 17.41
CA TYR A 22 -1.29 12.29 17.15
C TYR A 22 -0.03 13.07 16.76
N LEU A 23 -0.13 14.02 15.83
CA LEU A 23 0.96 14.90 15.41
C LEU A 23 1.60 15.62 16.61
N ASN A 24 0.79 16.08 17.56
CA ASN A 24 1.27 16.89 18.68
C ASN A 24 1.88 16.10 19.84
N PHE A 25 1.43 14.86 20.07
CA PHE A 25 1.76 14.12 21.29
C PHE A 25 2.45 12.77 21.06
N SER A 26 2.48 12.28 19.82
CA SER A 26 3.11 10.99 19.50
C SER A 26 4.60 11.13 19.28
N ALA A 27 5.34 10.05 19.58
CA ALA A 27 6.72 9.84 19.15
C ALA A 27 6.81 9.11 17.79
N GLY A 28 5.69 8.99 17.07
CA GLY A 28 5.62 8.38 15.73
C GLY A 28 5.41 6.86 15.72
N LYS A 29 4.96 6.25 16.82
CA LYS A 29 4.56 4.83 16.81
C LYS A 29 3.31 4.67 15.92
N PRO A 30 3.22 3.64 15.06
CA PRO A 30 2.02 3.43 14.24
C PRO A 30 0.73 3.36 15.07
N ASP A 31 -0.29 4.08 14.63
CA ASP A 31 -1.59 4.19 15.29
C ASP A 31 -2.74 4.01 14.29
N ALA A 32 -3.46 2.88 14.41
CA ALA A 32 -4.52 2.51 13.48
C ALA A 32 -5.67 3.54 13.44
N LYS A 33 -6.00 4.18 14.57
CA LYS A 33 -7.05 5.20 14.63
C LYS A 33 -6.69 6.42 13.80
N THR A 34 -5.45 6.88 13.93
CA THR A 34 -4.91 8.02 13.19
C THR A 34 -4.78 7.71 11.70
N LEU A 35 -4.25 6.54 11.34
CA LEU A 35 -4.18 6.11 9.94
C LEU A 35 -5.57 6.02 9.30
N GLY A 36 -6.55 5.49 10.03
CA GLY A 36 -7.95 5.44 9.57
C GLY A 36 -8.57 6.84 9.40
N ALA A 37 -8.34 7.75 10.35
CA ALA A 37 -8.79 9.13 10.26
C ALA A 37 -8.15 9.86 9.08
N LEU A 38 -6.83 9.71 8.89
CA LEU A 38 -6.11 10.30 7.77
C LEU A 38 -6.59 9.77 6.43
N ASN A 39 -6.86 8.46 6.32
CA ASN A 39 -7.42 7.87 5.11
C ASN A 39 -8.83 8.40 4.79
N ARG A 40 -9.69 8.59 5.79
CA ARG A 40 -11.01 9.23 5.58
C ARG A 40 -10.89 10.70 5.17
N ILE A 41 -9.96 11.46 5.75
CA ILE A 41 -9.67 12.82 5.32
C ILE A 41 -9.18 12.82 3.86
N TYR A 42 -8.28 11.89 3.50
CA TYR A 42 -7.80 11.72 2.14
C TYR A 42 -8.92 11.39 1.15
N ALA A 43 -9.81 10.45 1.49
CA ALA A 43 -10.97 10.11 0.68
C ALA A 43 -11.87 11.33 0.39
N ARG A 44 -12.09 12.19 1.39
CA ARG A 44 -12.86 13.45 1.24
C ARG A 44 -12.12 14.54 0.46
N ALA A 45 -10.80 14.42 0.31
CA ALA A 45 -9.96 15.35 -0.44
C ALA A 45 -9.70 14.89 -1.89
N LEU A 46 -10.04 13.65 -2.24
CA LEU A 46 -9.89 13.14 -3.60
C LEU A 46 -10.69 13.99 -4.59
N PRO A 47 -10.06 14.45 -5.68
CA PRO A 47 -10.74 15.25 -6.68
C PRO A 47 -11.77 14.39 -7.42
N GLY A 48 -12.96 14.93 -7.70
CA GLY A 48 -13.98 14.24 -8.48
C GLY A 48 -13.64 14.05 -9.97
N GLY A 49 -12.50 14.60 -10.43
CA GLY A 49 -12.00 14.42 -11.79
C GLY A 49 -10.59 15.01 -12.01
N PRO A 50 -9.93 14.71 -13.16
CA PRO A 50 -8.50 15.00 -13.39
C PRO A 50 -8.09 16.48 -13.36
N TYR A 51 -9.05 17.40 -13.50
CA TYR A 51 -8.83 18.86 -13.52
C TYR A 51 -9.49 19.58 -12.34
N ALA A 52 -9.98 18.85 -11.34
CA ALA A 52 -10.79 19.41 -10.26
C ALA A 52 -9.94 19.65 -9.00
N GLY A 53 -9.51 20.89 -8.78
CA GLY A 53 -8.96 21.35 -7.49
C GLY A 53 -7.49 21.00 -7.25
N LEU A 54 -7.03 21.25 -6.02
CA LEU A 54 -5.68 20.91 -5.59
C LEU A 54 -5.54 19.40 -5.38
N PRO A 55 -4.34 18.82 -5.57
CA PRO A 55 -4.04 17.45 -5.18
C PRO A 55 -4.49 17.15 -3.74
N ALA A 56 -5.03 15.96 -3.51
CA ALA A 56 -5.61 15.58 -2.21
C ALA A 56 -4.63 15.79 -1.05
N TRP A 57 -3.37 15.38 -1.23
CA TRP A 57 -2.33 15.55 -0.21
C TRP A 57 -2.06 17.02 0.14
N LEU A 58 -2.12 17.96 -0.83
CA LEU A 58 -2.00 19.40 -0.56
C LEU A 58 -3.23 19.97 0.15
N GLN A 59 -4.43 19.51 -0.22
CA GLN A 59 -5.65 19.91 0.50
C GLN A 59 -5.61 19.48 1.97
N ILE A 60 -5.04 18.31 2.27
CA ILE A 60 -4.89 17.82 3.65
C ILE A 60 -4.00 18.75 4.47
N GLN A 61 -2.89 19.24 3.90
CA GLN A 61 -2.02 20.20 4.58
C GLN A 61 -2.80 21.42 5.05
N GLN A 62 -3.55 22.04 4.13
CA GLN A 62 -4.34 23.23 4.42
C GLN A 62 -5.40 22.95 5.49
N ARG A 63 -6.12 21.84 5.38
CA ARG A 63 -7.15 21.45 6.36
C ARG A 63 -6.56 21.22 7.76
N LEU A 64 -5.38 20.60 7.85
CA LEU A 64 -4.69 20.39 9.12
C LEU A 64 -4.21 21.71 9.73
N GLN A 65 -3.66 22.62 8.92
CA GLN A 65 -3.22 23.95 9.38
C GLN A 65 -4.40 24.78 9.90
N ASP A 66 -5.49 24.85 9.15
CA ASP A 66 -6.68 25.59 9.53
C ASP A 66 -7.32 25.01 10.80
N ALA A 67 -7.43 23.67 10.90
CA ALA A 67 -7.94 23.00 12.08
C ALA A 67 -7.04 23.18 13.30
N LEU A 68 -5.71 23.18 13.12
CA LEU A 68 -4.77 23.42 14.21
C LEU A 68 -4.93 24.83 14.80
N GLY A 69 -5.08 25.85 13.93
CA GLY A 69 -5.34 27.22 14.37
C GLY A 69 -6.67 27.38 15.12
N ARG A 70 -7.72 26.66 14.69
CA ARG A 70 -9.01 26.61 15.42
C ARG A 70 -8.88 25.91 16.76
N LEU A 71 -8.24 24.74 16.80
CA LEU A 71 -8.10 23.92 18.01
C LEU A 71 -7.19 24.59 19.04
N SER A 72 -6.11 25.25 18.64
CA SER A 72 -5.23 25.97 19.57
C SER A 72 -5.95 27.14 20.27
N ALA A 73 -6.93 27.75 19.60
CA ALA A 73 -7.75 28.83 20.16
C ALA A 73 -8.87 28.32 21.08
N THR A 74 -9.40 27.12 20.83
CA THR A 74 -10.65 26.65 21.46
C THR A 74 -10.45 25.50 22.46
N ASN A 75 -9.39 24.70 22.29
CA ASN A 75 -9.12 23.51 23.09
C ASN A 75 -7.81 23.67 23.87
N PRO A 76 -7.86 23.69 25.22
CA PRO A 76 -6.67 23.83 26.06
C PRO A 76 -5.56 22.81 25.78
N ALA A 77 -5.91 21.60 25.33
CA ALA A 77 -4.93 20.56 25.00
C ALA A 77 -4.00 20.98 23.85
N PHE A 78 -4.49 21.81 22.92
CA PHE A 78 -3.76 22.24 21.72
C PHE A 78 -3.09 23.61 21.86
N ARG A 79 -2.99 24.17 23.08
CA ARG A 79 -2.33 25.47 23.29
C ARG A 79 -0.83 25.44 22.98
N ALA A 80 -0.17 24.33 23.31
CA ALA A 80 1.21 24.04 22.91
C ALA A 80 1.15 23.12 21.69
N SER A 81 1.11 23.72 20.49
CA SER A 81 0.95 23.04 19.21
C SER A 81 2.22 23.09 18.34
N GLU A 82 3.37 23.45 18.93
CA GLU A 82 4.63 23.66 18.22
C GLU A 82 5.07 22.40 17.49
N GLN A 83 4.93 21.23 18.11
CA GLN A 83 5.25 19.96 17.49
C GLN A 83 4.34 19.68 16.28
N ALA A 84 3.01 19.79 16.44
CA ALA A 84 2.09 19.55 15.34
C ALA A 84 2.35 20.51 14.16
N SER A 85 2.56 21.79 14.44
CA SER A 85 2.88 22.80 13.44
C SER A 85 4.17 22.43 12.68
N ALA A 86 5.24 22.11 13.41
CA ALA A 86 6.52 21.75 12.81
C ALA A 86 6.45 20.45 12.00
N VAL A 87 5.71 19.44 12.47
CA VAL A 87 5.55 18.17 11.75
C VAL A 87 4.79 18.36 10.44
N ILE A 88 3.74 19.20 10.42
CA ILE A 88 3.01 19.53 9.19
C ILE A 88 3.95 20.22 8.19
N GLU A 89 4.77 21.17 8.66
CA GLU A 89 5.75 21.87 7.83
C GLU A 89 6.81 20.89 7.27
N LEU A 90 7.43 20.11 8.15
CA LEU A 90 8.46 19.12 7.81
C LEU A 90 7.98 18.07 6.82
N VAL A 91 6.78 17.53 7.00
CA VAL A 91 6.24 16.52 6.07
C VAL A 91 6.02 17.16 4.70
N TRP A 92 5.20 18.21 4.61
CA TRP A 92 4.72 18.71 3.32
C TRP A 92 5.72 19.60 2.57
N LEU A 93 6.49 20.43 3.27
CA LEU A 93 7.41 21.39 2.63
C LEU A 93 8.81 20.81 2.41
N HIS A 94 9.20 19.79 3.18
CA HIS A 94 10.55 19.24 3.14
C HIS A 94 10.58 17.76 2.74
N LEU A 95 9.94 16.88 3.52
CA LEU A 95 10.03 15.44 3.28
C LEU A 95 9.43 15.01 1.95
N LEU A 96 8.19 15.38 1.63
CA LEU A 96 7.56 14.91 0.38
C LEU A 96 8.33 15.38 -0.87
N PRO A 97 8.72 16.67 -1.01
CA PRO A 97 9.54 17.11 -2.13
C PRO A 97 10.93 16.45 -2.16
N SER A 98 11.61 16.33 -1.02
CA SER A 98 12.92 15.69 -0.95
C SER A 98 12.86 14.18 -1.23
N TYR A 99 11.75 13.51 -0.91
CA TYR A 99 11.53 12.11 -1.25
C TYR A 99 11.41 11.92 -2.77
N LEU A 100 10.67 12.80 -3.45
CA LEU A 100 10.59 12.79 -4.92
C LEU A 100 11.94 13.08 -5.58
N ASP A 101 12.68 14.07 -5.09
CA ASP A 101 14.02 14.39 -5.63
C ASP A 101 15.03 13.26 -5.39
N PHE A 102 15.01 12.65 -4.19
CA PHE A 102 15.88 11.52 -3.86
C PHE A 102 15.61 10.32 -4.78
N HIS A 103 14.34 10.07 -5.12
CA HIS A 103 13.91 8.95 -5.97
C HIS A 103 13.67 9.34 -7.43
N ARG A 104 14.23 10.47 -7.88
CA ARG A 104 14.02 10.98 -9.25
C ARG A 104 14.49 10.03 -10.35
N ASP A 105 15.39 9.10 -10.04
CA ASP A 105 15.89 8.08 -10.96
C ASP A 105 14.92 6.89 -11.06
N LEU A 106 14.29 6.51 -9.95
CA LEU A 106 13.36 5.39 -9.87
C LEU A 106 11.91 5.76 -10.20
N LEU A 107 11.46 6.94 -9.78
CA LEU A 107 10.06 7.34 -9.75
C LEU A 107 9.73 8.50 -10.68
N PHE A 108 10.60 8.85 -11.65
CA PHE A 108 10.36 9.95 -12.59
C PHE A 108 9.07 9.84 -13.43
N HIS A 109 8.55 8.61 -13.57
CA HIS A 109 7.35 8.29 -14.32
C HIS A 109 6.07 8.38 -13.47
N GLN A 110 6.21 8.55 -12.15
CA GLN A 110 5.09 8.62 -11.22
C GLN A 110 4.65 10.06 -11.03
N GLU A 111 3.35 10.29 -11.09
CA GLU A 111 2.76 11.52 -10.60
C GLU A 111 2.75 11.51 -9.05
N PRO A 112 3.01 12.64 -8.36
CA PRO A 112 3.00 12.72 -6.91
C PRO A 112 1.69 12.21 -6.27
N GLU A 113 0.56 12.42 -6.94
CA GLU A 113 -0.78 11.97 -6.53
C GLU A 113 -0.90 10.44 -6.48
N SER A 114 -0.16 9.75 -7.34
CA SER A 114 -0.10 8.28 -7.36
C SER A 114 0.74 7.74 -6.20
N ILE A 115 1.70 8.53 -5.70
CA ILE A 115 2.59 8.16 -4.58
C ILE A 115 1.95 8.46 -3.23
N PHE A 116 1.43 9.68 -3.05
CA PHE A 116 1.05 10.21 -1.75
C PHE A 116 -0.42 9.97 -1.40
N ASN A 117 -0.80 8.70 -1.31
CA ASN A 117 -2.11 8.31 -0.78
C ASN A 117 -2.20 8.51 0.76
N GLY A 118 -3.40 8.34 1.32
CA GLY A 118 -3.66 8.55 2.75
C GLY A 118 -2.74 7.73 3.67
N PHE A 119 -2.43 6.49 3.32
CA PHE A 119 -1.52 5.65 4.12
C PHE A 119 -0.04 6.04 3.95
N MET A 120 0.40 6.39 2.74
CA MET A 120 1.76 6.86 2.50
C MET A 120 2.03 8.17 3.26
N LEU A 121 1.06 9.08 3.32
CA LEU A 121 1.13 10.27 4.17
C LEU A 121 1.25 9.90 5.65
N GLY A 122 0.49 8.90 6.10
CA GLY A 122 0.61 8.34 7.45
C GLY A 122 2.02 7.84 7.75
N ARG A 123 2.62 7.08 6.84
CA ARG A 123 4.01 6.60 6.95
C ARG A 123 5.02 7.75 6.97
N ALA A 124 4.81 8.79 6.17
CA ALA A 124 5.66 9.98 6.15
C ALA A 124 5.62 10.72 7.50
N ILE A 125 4.42 10.91 8.07
CA ILE A 125 4.23 11.51 9.40
C ILE A 125 4.92 10.68 10.49
N GLU A 126 4.70 9.36 10.49
CA GLU A 126 5.38 8.43 11.41
C GLU A 126 6.90 8.57 11.30
N ALA A 127 7.44 8.60 10.07
CA ALA A 127 8.87 8.69 9.82
C ALA A 127 9.50 10.00 10.32
N VAL A 128 8.79 11.14 10.20
CA VAL A 128 9.21 12.45 10.75
C VAL A 128 9.17 12.45 12.27
N LEU A 129 8.05 12.03 12.86
CA LEU A 129 7.89 12.01 14.32
C LEU A 129 8.94 11.14 15.01
N GLN A 130 9.28 10.00 14.40
CA GLN A 130 10.32 9.10 14.93
C GLN A 130 11.75 9.66 14.81
N GLN A 131 11.98 10.80 14.15
CA GLN A 131 13.28 11.48 14.22
C GLN A 131 13.42 12.31 15.50
N GLY A 132 12.30 12.70 16.11
CA GLY A 132 12.25 13.57 17.27
C GLY A 132 12.77 14.99 17.02
N GLY A 133 12.52 15.88 17.99
CA GLY A 133 13.10 17.22 18.00
C GLY A 133 14.63 17.20 18.26
N PRO A 134 15.31 18.35 18.14
CA PRO A 134 14.75 19.68 17.85
C PRO A 134 14.17 19.77 16.43
N TRP A 135 12.99 20.39 16.28
CA TRP A 135 12.19 20.35 15.05
C TRP A 135 12.71 21.30 13.96
N GLU A 136 13.57 22.24 14.33
CA GLU A 136 14.29 23.15 13.43
C GLU A 136 15.43 22.47 12.65
N GLU A 137 15.83 21.25 13.03
CA GLU A 137 16.88 20.49 12.34
C GLU A 137 16.35 19.78 11.08
N VAL A 138 15.83 20.58 10.14
CA VAL A 138 15.12 20.14 8.92
C VAL A 138 15.92 19.11 8.13
N ASP A 139 17.21 19.35 7.88
CA ASP A 139 18.05 18.45 7.08
C ASP A 139 18.26 17.09 7.76
N ARG A 140 18.50 17.08 9.07
CA ARG A 140 18.66 15.85 9.85
C ARG A 140 17.37 15.03 9.80
N ILE A 141 16.24 15.68 10.06
CA ILE A 141 14.93 15.04 10.13
C ILE A 141 14.54 14.50 8.75
N THR A 142 14.65 15.31 7.71
CA THR A 142 14.27 14.94 6.34
C THR A 142 15.11 13.75 5.86
N ALA A 143 16.44 13.83 5.98
CA ALA A 143 17.33 12.74 5.56
C ALA A 143 17.09 11.47 6.40
N GLY A 144 16.82 11.61 7.70
CA GLY A 144 16.49 10.50 8.59
C GLY A 144 15.15 9.83 8.26
N ALA A 145 14.15 10.62 7.89
CA ALA A 145 12.83 10.13 7.51
C ALA A 145 12.88 9.39 6.16
N ILE A 146 13.60 9.91 5.16
CA ILE A 146 13.81 9.20 3.87
C ILE A 146 14.48 7.84 4.09
N ARG A 147 15.57 7.79 4.87
CA ARG A 147 16.25 6.51 5.19
C ARG A 147 15.32 5.50 5.87
N ARG A 148 14.38 5.97 6.69
CA ARG A 148 13.42 5.13 7.39
C ARG A 148 12.29 4.66 6.48
N LEU A 149 11.84 5.49 5.56
CA LEU A 149 10.83 5.13 4.56
C LEU A 149 11.37 4.09 3.56
N ASN A 150 12.64 4.23 3.16
CA ASN A 150 13.30 3.36 2.19
C ASN A 150 13.62 1.98 2.78
N ASP A 151 12.59 1.17 2.98
CA ASP A 151 12.65 -0.12 3.66
C ASP A 151 12.47 -1.33 2.73
N PHE A 152 12.29 -1.13 1.42
CA PHE A 152 12.07 -2.19 0.44
C PHE A 152 12.95 -2.06 -0.79
N VAL A 153 13.57 -3.17 -1.20
CA VAL A 153 14.35 -3.26 -2.45
C VAL A 153 13.78 -4.30 -3.42
N GLY A 154 12.95 -5.22 -2.93
CA GLY A 154 12.49 -6.38 -3.67
C GLY A 154 13.57 -7.43 -3.89
N TYR A 155 13.50 -8.19 -4.99
CA TYR A 155 14.52 -9.20 -5.26
C TYR A 155 15.77 -8.54 -5.82
N ARG A 156 16.81 -8.43 -4.98
CA ARG A 156 18.09 -7.85 -5.35
C ARG A 156 19.23 -8.82 -5.04
N PRO A 157 19.75 -9.57 -6.03
CA PRO A 157 20.94 -10.41 -5.84
C PRO A 157 22.11 -9.50 -5.50
N VAL A 158 22.72 -9.67 -4.32
CA VAL A 158 23.91 -8.90 -3.96
C VAL A 158 25.14 -9.76 -4.13
N ALA A 159 26.13 -9.25 -4.87
CA ALA A 159 27.38 -9.95 -5.09
C ALA A 159 28.12 -10.12 -3.76
N VAL A 160 28.67 -11.33 -3.54
CA VAL A 160 29.60 -11.60 -2.44
C VAL A 160 31.01 -11.55 -3.01
N LEU A 161 31.75 -10.50 -2.70
CA LEU A 161 33.16 -10.35 -3.10
C LEU A 161 34.03 -10.63 -1.88
N GLU A 162 34.95 -11.59 -1.99
CA GLU A 162 35.97 -11.88 -0.97
C GLU A 162 35.40 -12.08 0.45
N GLY A 163 34.22 -12.70 0.57
CA GLY A 163 33.56 -12.96 1.85
C GLY A 163 32.81 -11.77 2.45
N ARG A 164 32.74 -10.63 1.75
CA ARG A 164 31.89 -9.49 2.12
C ARG A 164 30.61 -9.52 1.29
N ARG A 165 29.47 -9.53 1.99
CA ARG A 165 28.19 -9.19 1.35
C ARG A 165 28.18 -7.68 1.15
N LEU A 166 28.04 -7.26 -0.11
CA LEU A 166 27.69 -5.87 -0.37
C LEU A 166 26.26 -5.64 0.12
N GLU A 167 25.89 -4.38 0.32
CA GLU A 167 24.52 -3.98 0.62
C GLU A 167 23.95 -3.24 -0.60
N PRO A 168 22.62 -3.27 -0.83
CA PRO A 168 22.00 -2.42 -1.84
C PRO A 168 22.34 -0.95 -1.61
N TYR A 169 22.46 -0.18 -2.69
CA TYR A 169 22.63 1.26 -2.55
C TYR A 169 21.37 1.88 -1.94
N PRO A 170 21.49 2.91 -1.08
CA PRO A 170 20.34 3.53 -0.44
C PRO A 170 19.26 4.05 -1.41
N ASN A 171 19.65 4.45 -2.62
CA ASN A 171 18.72 4.90 -3.67
C ASN A 171 18.06 3.76 -4.44
N GLU A 172 18.47 2.49 -4.26
CA GLU A 172 17.73 1.34 -4.81
C GLU A 172 16.53 0.96 -3.93
N MET A 173 16.52 1.41 -2.66
CA MET A 173 15.47 1.11 -1.68
C MET A 173 14.40 2.19 -1.68
N VAL A 174 13.13 1.79 -1.69
CA VAL A 174 11.97 2.68 -1.77
C VAL A 174 10.99 2.30 -0.67
N ARG A 175 10.04 3.19 -0.37
CA ARG A 175 8.85 2.81 0.40
C ARG A 175 7.76 2.27 -0.54
N PRO A 176 7.33 1.01 -0.41
CA PRO A 176 6.14 0.50 -1.08
C PRO A 176 4.92 1.34 -0.69
N ILE A 177 4.06 1.65 -1.66
CA ILE A 177 2.88 2.48 -1.43
C ILE A 177 1.81 1.58 -0.80
N PRO A 178 1.40 1.81 0.46
CA PRO A 178 0.46 0.93 1.13
C PRO A 178 -0.94 1.03 0.52
N LEU A 179 -1.56 -0.10 0.25
CA LEU A 179 -2.94 -0.24 -0.23
C LEU A 179 -3.89 -0.75 0.86
N TYR A 180 -3.41 -1.63 1.74
CA TYR A 180 -4.15 -2.16 2.89
C TYR A 180 -3.26 -2.17 4.12
N ILE A 181 -3.82 -1.83 5.28
CA ILE A 181 -3.17 -1.94 6.59
C ILE A 181 -4.08 -2.72 7.54
N ALA A 182 -3.52 -3.71 8.23
CA ALA A 182 -4.22 -4.48 9.24
C ALA A 182 -4.81 -3.58 10.34
N GLY A 183 -6.07 -3.82 10.69
CA GLY A 183 -6.80 -3.00 11.67
C GLY A 183 -7.27 -1.64 11.17
N VAL A 184 -6.93 -1.25 9.93
CA VAL A 184 -7.38 0.01 9.31
C VAL A 184 -8.28 -0.25 8.11
N GLY A 185 -7.86 -1.13 7.20
CA GLY A 185 -8.59 -1.42 5.95
C GLY A 185 -7.80 -0.95 4.72
N VAL A 186 -8.54 -0.66 3.64
CA VAL A 186 -7.98 -0.28 2.33
C VAL A 186 -7.91 1.24 2.21
N THR A 187 -6.85 1.74 1.58
CA THR A 187 -6.71 3.19 1.31
C THR A 187 -7.69 3.62 0.23
N ALA A 188 -8.24 4.82 0.35
CA ALA A 188 -8.99 5.42 -0.74
C ALA A 188 -8.06 5.73 -1.92
N GLY A 189 -8.59 5.65 -3.14
CA GLY A 189 -7.83 5.89 -4.37
C GLY A 189 -8.27 4.98 -5.53
N PRO A 190 -7.53 5.00 -6.65
CA PRO A 190 -7.91 4.27 -7.86
C PRO A 190 -8.04 2.75 -7.66
N TYR A 191 -7.21 2.18 -6.77
CA TYR A 191 -7.18 0.75 -6.50
C TYR A 191 -8.18 0.30 -5.42
N GLU A 192 -8.89 1.22 -4.75
CA GLU A 192 -9.70 0.93 -3.56
C GLU A 192 -10.70 -0.20 -3.80
N GLY A 193 -11.46 -0.15 -4.90
CA GLY A 193 -12.49 -1.14 -5.21
C GLY A 193 -11.92 -2.55 -5.39
N VAL A 194 -10.91 -2.70 -6.25
CA VAL A 194 -10.28 -4.00 -6.56
C VAL A 194 -9.61 -4.58 -5.31
N VAL A 195 -8.91 -3.75 -4.54
CA VAL A 195 -8.20 -4.20 -3.33
C VAL A 195 -9.17 -4.58 -2.23
N THR A 196 -10.27 -3.84 -2.07
CA THR A 196 -11.32 -4.16 -1.08
C THR A 196 -11.93 -5.52 -1.36
N GLU A 197 -12.32 -5.78 -2.61
CA GLU A 197 -12.90 -7.06 -2.99
C GLU A 197 -11.86 -8.19 -2.92
N CYS A 198 -10.61 -7.92 -3.30
CA CYS A 198 -9.51 -8.89 -3.18
C CYS A 198 -9.28 -9.32 -1.71
N VAL A 199 -9.25 -8.35 -0.79
CA VAL A 199 -9.16 -8.63 0.65
C VAL A 199 -10.36 -9.45 1.13
N ALA A 200 -11.57 -9.19 0.62
CA ALA A 200 -12.75 -9.97 0.97
C ALA A 200 -12.66 -11.42 0.47
N ILE A 201 -12.20 -11.63 -0.77
CA ILE A 201 -11.98 -12.95 -1.37
C ILE A 201 -10.93 -13.72 -0.58
N LEU A 202 -9.75 -13.14 -0.32
CA LEU A 202 -8.65 -13.80 0.39
C LEU A 202 -9.04 -14.21 1.82
N LYS A 203 -9.90 -13.44 2.51
CA LYS A 203 -10.40 -13.78 3.85
C LYS A 203 -11.38 -14.95 3.87
N ARG A 204 -12.06 -15.21 2.74
CA ARG A 204 -13.07 -16.27 2.60
C ARG A 204 -12.54 -17.49 1.84
N ALA A 205 -11.36 -17.36 1.23
CA ALA A 205 -10.71 -18.42 0.48
C ALA A 205 -10.48 -19.67 1.34
N ASP A 206 -10.50 -20.83 0.68
CA ASP A 206 -10.37 -22.12 1.35
C ASP A 206 -9.04 -22.23 2.14
N PRO A 207 -9.08 -22.65 3.42
CA PRO A 207 -7.88 -22.75 4.25
C PRO A 207 -6.83 -23.74 3.72
N ASP A 208 -7.20 -24.78 2.96
CA ASP A 208 -6.21 -25.67 2.35
C ASP A 208 -5.47 -24.97 1.21
N THR A 209 -6.19 -24.25 0.35
CA THR A 209 -5.61 -23.41 -0.71
C THR A 209 -4.65 -22.36 -0.14
N LEU A 210 -5.09 -21.62 0.89
CA LEU A 210 -4.27 -20.60 1.56
C LEU A 210 -2.98 -21.19 2.14
N ARG A 211 -3.07 -22.33 2.82
CA ARG A 211 -1.91 -23.01 3.41
C ARG A 211 -0.92 -23.48 2.34
N ARG A 212 -1.41 -24.05 1.23
CA ARG A 212 -0.57 -24.49 0.10
C ARG A 212 0.16 -23.31 -0.56
N ALA A 213 -0.49 -22.15 -0.58
CA ALA A 213 0.08 -20.90 -1.09
C ALA A 213 1.01 -20.19 -0.09
N TYR A 214 1.26 -20.75 1.10
CA TYR A 214 1.98 -20.07 2.18
C TYR A 214 1.38 -18.70 2.50
N PHE A 215 0.05 -18.59 2.48
CA PHE A 215 -0.64 -17.33 2.74
C PHE A 215 -1.54 -17.47 3.96
N ASP A 216 -1.33 -16.63 4.95
CA ASP A 216 -2.23 -16.47 6.09
C ASP A 216 -2.62 -15.00 6.18
N PHE A 217 -3.89 -14.70 5.90
CA PHE A 217 -4.38 -13.32 5.91
C PHE A 217 -4.22 -12.68 7.30
N SER A 218 -4.29 -13.44 8.39
CA SER A 218 -4.11 -12.91 9.75
C SER A 218 -2.66 -12.45 10.02
N MET A 219 -1.73 -12.89 9.17
CA MET A 219 -0.31 -12.52 9.24
C MET A 219 0.06 -11.36 8.31
N LEU A 220 -0.88 -10.89 7.48
CA LEU A 220 -0.69 -9.74 6.60
C LEU A 220 -0.92 -8.43 7.36
N ASP A 221 0.16 -7.73 7.71
CA ASP A 221 0.08 -6.39 8.28
C ASP A 221 -0.13 -5.32 7.21
N GLU A 222 0.44 -5.52 6.02
CA GLU A 222 0.39 -4.54 4.93
C GLU A 222 0.35 -5.20 3.54
N LEU A 223 -0.58 -4.77 2.67
CA LEU A 223 -0.49 -5.00 1.22
C LEU A 223 -0.07 -3.68 0.59
N ALA A 224 0.94 -3.69 -0.26
CA ALA A 224 1.48 -2.49 -0.90
C ALA A 224 1.82 -2.72 -2.37
N ILE A 225 1.95 -1.65 -3.14
CA ILE A 225 2.52 -1.71 -4.48
C ILE A 225 3.99 -1.30 -4.48
N ASP A 226 4.78 -1.92 -5.34
CA ASP A 226 6.09 -1.42 -5.75
C ASP A 226 5.89 -0.26 -6.75
N PRO A 227 6.26 0.98 -6.41
CA PRO A 227 6.02 2.15 -7.26
C PRO A 227 7.04 2.31 -8.39
N ARG A 228 8.03 1.42 -8.48
CA ARG A 228 9.06 1.50 -9.52
C ARG A 228 8.49 1.07 -10.87
N ALA A 229 9.08 1.61 -11.94
CA ALA A 229 8.72 1.20 -13.29
C ALA A 229 9.03 -0.28 -13.49
N TYR A 230 8.12 -0.99 -14.15
CA TYR A 230 8.33 -2.38 -14.49
C TYR A 230 9.10 -2.50 -15.82
N ASP A 231 10.39 -2.86 -15.74
CA ASP A 231 11.24 -3.08 -16.91
C ASP A 231 11.13 -4.54 -17.40
N PHE A 232 10.34 -4.78 -18.45
CA PHE A 232 10.15 -6.13 -19.02
C PHE A 232 11.45 -6.78 -19.53
N ASP A 233 12.47 -5.99 -19.85
CA ASP A 233 13.75 -6.49 -20.34
C ASP A 233 14.72 -6.83 -19.20
N HIS A 234 14.43 -6.40 -17.96
CA HIS A 234 15.27 -6.69 -16.81
C HIS A 234 15.27 -8.21 -16.51
N PRO A 235 16.43 -8.88 -16.37
CA PRO A 235 16.49 -10.34 -16.19
C PRO A 235 15.71 -10.87 -14.97
N VAL A 236 15.54 -10.05 -13.94
CA VAL A 236 14.72 -10.40 -12.77
C VAL A 236 13.25 -10.63 -13.14
N ASN A 237 12.74 -9.86 -14.09
CA ASN A 237 11.36 -9.83 -14.52
C ASN A 237 11.00 -11.00 -15.45
N GLN A 238 12.01 -11.74 -15.91
CA GLN A 238 11.84 -13.03 -16.60
C GLN A 238 11.62 -14.20 -15.64
N ARG A 239 11.71 -13.98 -14.32
CA ARG A 239 11.41 -15.02 -13.33
C ARG A 239 9.90 -15.29 -13.31
N PRO A 240 9.48 -16.57 -13.32
CA PRO A 240 8.07 -16.92 -13.17
C PRO A 240 7.45 -16.22 -11.96
N ASN A 241 6.30 -15.56 -12.20
CA ASN A 241 5.49 -14.86 -11.20
C ASN A 241 6.17 -13.74 -10.39
N TYR A 242 7.40 -13.35 -10.71
CA TYR A 242 8.02 -12.19 -10.06
C TYR A 242 7.25 -10.89 -10.37
N HIS A 243 6.73 -10.81 -11.60
CA HIS A 243 5.85 -9.74 -12.07
C HIS A 243 4.56 -9.58 -11.25
N PHE A 244 4.20 -10.57 -10.44
CA PHE A 244 2.98 -10.57 -9.64
C PHE A 244 3.19 -10.07 -8.21
N GLY A 245 4.43 -9.99 -7.75
CA GLY A 245 4.78 -9.57 -6.39
C GLY A 245 5.49 -10.63 -5.57
N GLN A 246 5.65 -10.34 -4.29
CA GLN A 246 6.30 -11.22 -3.31
C GLN A 246 6.01 -10.77 -1.88
N TRP A 247 6.16 -11.70 -0.93
CA TRP A 247 6.38 -11.33 0.46
C TRP A 247 7.66 -10.51 0.60
N ASP A 248 7.62 -9.48 1.42
CA ASP A 248 8.75 -8.61 1.72
C ASP A 248 9.66 -9.22 2.81
N PRO A 249 10.91 -9.58 2.48
CA PRO A 249 11.83 -10.14 3.47
C PRO A 249 12.29 -9.16 4.55
N ASN A 250 12.16 -7.85 4.32
CA ASN A 250 12.61 -6.82 5.26
C ASN A 250 11.59 -6.53 6.36
N LEU A 251 10.31 -6.89 6.17
CA LEU A 251 9.28 -6.77 7.20
C LEU A 251 8.93 -8.16 7.75
N ILE A 252 9.73 -8.60 8.72
CA ILE A 252 9.63 -9.93 9.34
C ILE A 252 9.36 -9.82 10.85
N ASP A 253 8.51 -10.70 11.38
CA ASP A 253 8.28 -10.81 12.83
C ASP A 253 9.36 -11.65 13.55
N ASN A 254 9.31 -11.66 14.89
CA ASN A 254 10.25 -12.42 15.70
C ASN A 254 10.13 -13.95 15.55
N SER A 255 9.04 -14.43 14.96
CA SER A 255 8.79 -15.84 14.66
C SER A 255 9.26 -16.23 13.26
N GLY A 256 9.76 -15.27 12.47
CA GLY A 256 10.27 -15.49 11.12
C GLY A 256 9.21 -15.41 10.02
N ASN A 257 8.02 -14.87 10.30
CA ASN A 257 6.98 -14.68 9.29
C ASN A 257 7.09 -13.30 8.65
N TYR A 258 7.03 -13.25 7.33
CA TYR A 258 6.90 -11.98 6.60
C TYR A 258 5.52 -11.36 6.83
N ARG A 259 5.47 -10.03 6.89
CA ARG A 259 4.30 -9.27 7.33
C ARG A 259 3.74 -8.31 6.27
N ARG A 260 4.50 -8.05 5.21
CA ARG A 260 4.08 -7.19 4.08
C ARG A 260 4.14 -7.96 2.78
N PHE A 261 3.07 -7.88 2.00
CA PHE A 261 3.04 -8.37 0.64
C PHE A 261 3.13 -7.20 -0.33
N VAL A 262 4.05 -7.28 -1.29
CA VAL A 262 4.26 -6.21 -2.28
C VAL A 262 3.94 -6.74 -3.67
N VAL A 263 2.92 -6.17 -4.30
CA VAL A 263 2.55 -6.46 -5.70
C VAL A 263 3.19 -5.44 -6.64
N GLN A 264 3.37 -5.81 -7.91
CA GLN A 264 3.85 -4.87 -8.92
C GLN A 264 2.71 -3.96 -9.38
N GLN A 265 2.97 -2.65 -9.47
CA GLN A 265 1.93 -1.68 -9.85
C GLN A 265 1.33 -1.99 -11.24
N VAL A 266 2.16 -2.44 -12.20
CA VAL A 266 1.72 -2.83 -13.55
C VAL A 266 0.61 -3.88 -13.55
N THR A 267 0.59 -4.77 -12.55
CA THR A 267 -0.48 -5.77 -12.41
C THR A 267 -1.81 -5.11 -12.07
N LEU A 268 -1.84 -4.18 -11.11
CA LEU A 268 -3.09 -3.49 -10.78
C LEU A 268 -3.55 -2.56 -11.89
N ASP A 269 -2.63 -1.87 -12.55
CA ASP A 269 -2.97 -0.98 -13.67
C ASP A 269 -3.61 -1.76 -14.81
N ALA A 270 -3.10 -2.95 -15.14
CA ALA A 270 -3.69 -3.83 -16.14
C ALA A 270 -5.09 -4.32 -15.74
N LEU A 271 -5.30 -4.63 -14.45
CA LEU A 271 -6.61 -5.03 -13.94
C LEU A 271 -7.63 -3.87 -13.98
N LEU A 272 -7.20 -2.65 -13.65
CA LEU A 272 -8.04 -1.47 -13.74
C LEU A 272 -8.38 -1.10 -15.17
N ALA A 273 -7.42 -1.17 -16.11
CA ALA A 273 -7.67 -0.87 -17.52
C ALA A 273 -8.81 -1.74 -18.08
N ARG A 274 -8.86 -3.03 -17.71
CA ARG A 274 -9.93 -3.96 -18.11
C ARG A 274 -11.32 -3.49 -17.63
N LEU A 275 -11.43 -2.79 -16.49
CA LEU A 275 -12.71 -2.27 -15.98
C LEU A 275 -13.30 -1.18 -16.88
N ASP A 276 -12.46 -0.48 -17.63
CA ASP A 276 -12.85 0.64 -18.47
C ASP A 276 -12.98 0.24 -19.95
N ASP A 277 -12.25 -0.80 -20.38
CA ASP A 277 -12.21 -1.28 -21.78
C ASP A 277 -13.34 -2.26 -22.15
N GLU A 278 -14.04 -2.87 -21.19
CA GLU A 278 -15.08 -3.88 -21.44
C GLU A 278 -16.50 -3.33 -21.15
N PRO A 279 -17.15 -2.61 -22.08
CA PRO A 279 -18.45 -1.99 -21.84
C PRO A 279 -19.63 -2.98 -21.83
N SER A 280 -19.40 -4.25 -22.19
CA SER A 280 -20.46 -5.24 -22.35
C SER A 280 -20.88 -5.93 -21.05
N ALA A 281 -20.05 -5.88 -20.01
CA ALA A 281 -20.31 -6.48 -18.71
C ALA A 281 -20.61 -5.43 -17.62
N PRO A 282 -21.43 -5.75 -16.60
CA PRO A 282 -21.64 -4.87 -15.46
C PRO A 282 -20.32 -4.56 -14.73
N ARG A 283 -20.09 -3.30 -14.38
CA ARG A 283 -18.84 -2.87 -13.70
C ARG A 283 -18.57 -3.61 -12.40
N GLU A 284 -19.61 -3.97 -11.64
CA GLU A 284 -19.48 -4.77 -10.41
C GLU A 284 -18.95 -6.19 -10.68
N GLU A 285 -19.40 -6.81 -11.77
CA GLU A 285 -18.91 -8.13 -12.20
C GLU A 285 -17.44 -8.06 -12.61
N LEU A 286 -17.06 -7.04 -13.40
CA LEU A 286 -15.68 -6.80 -13.80
C LEU A 286 -14.77 -6.50 -12.61
N LEU A 287 -15.28 -5.75 -11.62
CA LEU A 287 -14.55 -5.45 -10.37
C LEU A 287 -14.27 -6.74 -9.59
N PHE A 288 -15.27 -7.61 -9.45
CA PHE A 288 -15.12 -8.91 -8.81
C PHE A 288 -14.11 -9.78 -9.56
N GLU A 289 -14.19 -9.85 -10.90
CA GLU A 289 -13.23 -10.59 -11.73
C GLU A 289 -11.80 -10.07 -11.55
N ALA A 290 -11.61 -8.75 -11.59
CA ALA A 290 -10.31 -8.12 -11.37
C ALA A 290 -9.74 -8.46 -9.99
N ALA A 291 -10.59 -8.43 -8.96
CA ALA A 291 -10.23 -8.80 -7.59
C ALA A 291 -9.93 -10.30 -7.43
N ALA A 292 -10.66 -11.16 -8.13
CA ALA A 292 -10.41 -12.60 -8.18
C ALA A 292 -9.04 -12.90 -8.81
N VAL A 293 -8.73 -12.24 -9.93
CA VAL A 293 -7.42 -12.34 -10.59
C VAL A 293 -6.31 -11.84 -9.66
N LEU A 294 -6.49 -10.69 -9.00
CA LEU A 294 -5.51 -10.17 -8.04
C LEU A 294 -5.29 -11.16 -6.87
N SER A 295 -6.36 -11.77 -6.36
CA SER A 295 -6.28 -12.76 -5.28
C SER A 295 -5.49 -14.00 -5.70
N GLY A 296 -5.84 -14.60 -6.84
CA GLY A 296 -5.09 -15.74 -7.38
C GLY A 296 -3.63 -15.39 -7.67
N THR A 297 -3.38 -14.16 -8.13
CA THR A 297 -2.04 -13.62 -8.38
C THR A 297 -1.20 -13.53 -7.11
N ILE A 298 -1.76 -12.99 -6.03
CA ILE A 298 -1.12 -12.92 -4.70
C ILE A 298 -0.82 -14.35 -4.19
N LEU A 299 -1.75 -15.29 -4.32
CA LEU A 299 -1.54 -16.67 -3.87
C LEU A 299 -0.44 -17.39 -4.67
N MET A 300 -0.36 -17.18 -5.99
CA MET A 300 0.72 -17.73 -6.81
C MET A 300 2.09 -17.15 -6.44
N ALA A 301 2.18 -15.84 -6.24
CA ALA A 301 3.42 -15.16 -5.85
C ALA A 301 3.85 -15.50 -4.41
N SER A 302 2.88 -15.64 -3.50
CA SER A 302 3.10 -16.13 -2.14
C SER A 302 3.69 -17.54 -2.13
N GLY A 303 3.17 -18.45 -2.96
CA GLY A 303 3.71 -19.81 -3.07
C GLY A 303 5.10 -19.91 -3.68
N ILE A 304 5.63 -18.82 -4.27
CA ILE A 304 7.00 -18.76 -4.79
C ILE A 304 7.95 -18.11 -3.80
N SER A 305 7.53 -17.03 -3.16
CA SER A 305 8.33 -16.32 -2.17
C SER A 305 8.39 -17.05 -0.82
N GLY A 306 7.31 -17.76 -0.46
CA GLY A 306 7.12 -18.36 0.85
C GLY A 306 6.85 -17.32 1.92
N ASN A 307 6.26 -17.73 3.04
CA ASN A 307 5.89 -16.83 4.15
C ASN A 307 7.03 -16.52 5.13
N GLY A 308 8.25 -17.00 4.86
CA GLY A 308 9.40 -16.77 5.74
C GLY A 308 10.69 -17.37 5.20
N PRO A 309 11.85 -17.08 5.83
CA PRO A 309 13.16 -17.54 5.38
C PRO A 309 13.32 -19.06 5.31
N GLY A 310 12.53 -19.80 6.11
CA GLY A 310 12.55 -21.25 6.18
C GLY A 310 11.50 -21.97 5.32
N ALA A 311 10.73 -21.24 4.51
CA ALA A 311 9.62 -21.82 3.74
C ALA A 311 10.09 -22.88 2.74
N PHE A 312 11.24 -22.67 2.10
CA PHE A 312 11.81 -23.58 1.11
C PHE A 312 13.24 -23.99 1.47
N ALA A 313 13.54 -25.29 1.34
CA ALA A 313 14.91 -25.78 1.42
C ALA A 313 15.70 -25.36 0.17
N SER A 314 17.03 -25.26 0.29
CA SER A 314 17.92 -24.89 -0.82
C SER A 314 17.90 -25.89 -2.01
N THR A 315 17.32 -27.07 -1.81
CA THR A 315 17.13 -28.09 -2.86
C THR A 315 15.85 -27.88 -3.67
N VAL A 316 14.94 -27.01 -3.22
CA VAL A 316 13.70 -26.69 -3.93
C VAL A 316 14.02 -25.74 -5.08
N THR A 317 13.52 -26.07 -6.27
CA THR A 317 13.68 -25.25 -7.47
C THR A 317 12.35 -24.62 -7.86
N LEU A 318 12.40 -23.52 -8.61
CA LEU A 318 11.18 -22.95 -9.21
C LEU A 318 10.42 -24.00 -10.04
N GLY A 319 11.13 -24.82 -10.82
CA GLY A 319 10.53 -25.89 -11.61
C GLY A 319 9.76 -26.92 -10.79
N SER A 320 10.19 -27.20 -9.55
CA SER A 320 9.47 -28.10 -8.64
C SER A 320 8.25 -27.46 -7.97
N LEU A 321 8.21 -26.12 -7.86
CA LEU A 321 7.09 -25.41 -7.25
C LEU A 321 5.92 -25.21 -8.22
N LEU A 322 6.21 -24.97 -9.51
CA LEU A 322 5.21 -24.61 -10.51
C LEU A 322 4.01 -25.58 -10.61
N PRO A 323 4.19 -26.92 -10.61
CA PRO A 323 3.05 -27.84 -10.69
C PRO A 323 2.10 -27.70 -9.49
N ALA A 324 2.64 -27.61 -8.27
CA ALA A 324 1.84 -27.45 -7.06
C ALA A 324 1.10 -26.11 -7.04
N ILE A 325 1.74 -25.06 -7.57
CA ILE A 325 1.15 -23.73 -7.71
C ILE A 325 0.00 -23.72 -8.71
N ALA A 326 0.19 -24.33 -9.88
CA ALA A 326 -0.87 -24.46 -10.87
C ALA A 326 -2.07 -25.22 -10.29
N GLU A 327 -1.83 -26.31 -9.56
CA GLU A 327 -2.90 -27.12 -8.99
C GLU A 327 -3.76 -26.36 -7.96
N TYR A 328 -3.16 -25.62 -7.01
CA TYR A 328 -3.98 -24.84 -6.07
C TYR A 328 -4.58 -23.58 -6.71
N ARG A 329 -3.95 -23.02 -7.75
CA ARG A 329 -4.53 -21.90 -8.52
C ARG A 329 -5.82 -22.36 -9.20
N ASP A 330 -5.79 -23.51 -9.84
CA ASP A 330 -6.95 -24.06 -10.54
C ASP A 330 -8.06 -24.38 -9.53
N ALA A 331 -7.72 -25.04 -8.40
CA ALA A 331 -8.65 -25.28 -7.31
C ALA A 331 -9.24 -23.99 -6.72
N PHE A 332 -8.44 -22.91 -6.60
CA PHE A 332 -8.92 -21.60 -6.13
C PHE A 332 -10.01 -21.03 -7.05
N TYR A 333 -9.78 -21.03 -8.37
CA TYR A 333 -10.77 -20.51 -9.32
C TYR A 333 -12.00 -21.41 -9.45
N GLU A 334 -11.84 -22.73 -9.42
CA GLU A 334 -12.97 -23.68 -9.39
C GLU A 334 -13.86 -23.43 -8.16
N GLN A 335 -13.25 -23.33 -6.97
CA GLN A 335 -13.98 -23.03 -5.74
C GLN A 335 -14.68 -21.67 -5.77
N LEU A 336 -14.07 -20.68 -6.42
CA LEU A 336 -14.68 -19.35 -6.56
C LEU A 336 -15.90 -19.42 -7.48
N LEU A 337 -15.81 -20.11 -8.62
CA LEU A 337 -16.91 -20.31 -9.57
C LEU A 337 -18.05 -21.11 -8.95
N ASP A 338 -17.75 -22.13 -8.14
CA ASP A 338 -18.75 -22.94 -7.43
C ASP A 338 -19.60 -22.11 -6.44
N GLN A 339 -19.09 -20.98 -5.98
CA GLN A 339 -19.80 -20.05 -5.09
C GLN A 339 -20.62 -19.00 -5.85
N MET A 340 -20.43 -18.89 -7.17
CA MET A 340 -21.15 -17.95 -8.03
C MET A 340 -22.46 -18.55 -8.54
N SER A 341 -23.37 -17.70 -9.00
CA SER A 341 -24.62 -18.14 -9.63
C SER A 341 -25.17 -17.07 -10.58
N GLY A 342 -26.06 -17.48 -11.48
CA GLY A 342 -26.75 -16.57 -12.40
C GLY A 342 -25.92 -16.20 -13.65
N SER A 343 -26.33 -15.12 -14.32
CA SER A 343 -25.80 -14.72 -15.63
C SER A 343 -24.31 -14.43 -15.65
N HIS A 344 -23.74 -13.97 -14.52
CA HIS A 344 -22.30 -13.75 -14.39
C HIS A 344 -21.52 -15.07 -14.52
N LEU A 345 -21.96 -16.12 -13.82
CA LEU A 345 -21.34 -17.44 -13.90
C LEU A 345 -21.47 -18.02 -15.31
N ASP A 346 -22.66 -17.93 -15.91
CA ASP A 346 -22.91 -18.45 -17.26
C ASP A 346 -21.94 -17.82 -18.28
N ARG A 347 -21.70 -16.50 -18.19
CA ARG A 347 -20.73 -15.78 -19.03
C ARG A 347 -19.31 -16.29 -18.82
N LEU A 348 -18.85 -16.41 -17.58
CA LEU A 348 -17.49 -16.89 -17.29
C LEU A 348 -17.26 -18.33 -17.78
N LEU A 349 -18.27 -19.19 -17.69
CA LEU A 349 -18.21 -20.57 -18.20
C LEU A 349 -18.21 -20.63 -19.73
N GLU A 350 -18.78 -19.65 -20.42
CA GLU A 350 -18.67 -19.52 -21.88
C GLU A 350 -17.28 -19.04 -22.30
N GLU A 351 -16.68 -18.11 -21.55
CA GLU A 351 -15.31 -17.61 -21.81
C GLU A 351 -14.21 -18.66 -21.58
N GLN A 352 -14.47 -19.69 -20.77
CA GLN A 352 -13.54 -20.81 -20.53
C GLN A 352 -13.46 -21.84 -21.68
N LYS A 353 -14.43 -21.85 -22.60
CA LYS A 353 -14.50 -22.79 -23.72
C LYS A 353 -13.71 -22.28 -24.91
#